data_AF-A7TSE9-F1
#
_entry.id   AF-A7TSE9-F1
#
_cell.length_a   1.000
_cell.length_b   1.000
_cell.length_c   1.000
_cell.angle_alpha   90.00
_cell.angle_beta   90.00
_cell.angle_gamma   90.00
#
_symmetry.space_group_name_H-M   'P 1'
#
loop_
_entity.id
_entity.type
_entity.pdbx_description
1 polymer ?
#
loop_
_entity_poly.entity_id
_entity_poly.type
_entity_poly.pdbx_seq_one_letter_code
_entity_poly.pdbx_strand_id
1 'polypeptide(L)'
;MKNYSQRFFTGSELELYETKFANFLYLIEVFTRLELSKNIHIPSYDCSDYLITKISKIFYAIITDDEKYMEYLHLMICLSCFNWNKPFEKLPPTLSYSEFQYNLDSLKCWATYSTLSRSFQLQNISSTLDSFIFSIEPWKSITYRPIESIYKKLVNEMLAIPGYSFIPLDPRNFLLNSKQFQKEYLVDLSIDVKNLFDSKLNVLTRYYKVLKDVSVVAEMTRKSPKGTVFESRDHSRIGITDFFIRDTQMSVIPTMSLYKKDDNITIIKLIADCLTCLMLMIYISSGGPYGFPEMRVFKYASKERNLFINQVDKTVEFIINYSKNKSHIPICKVVDELTSDYIIYAIMVISPIIRTHNHKMNYLMKRDLLYEISSDSDLNRNDIGITPQQNLDDKEITSQILDSYLFADPITRNLIGNIKFDFLFKHYPSYELEDLLFNFRALRQAIIDIQRYQLGVDDADMRINPAVAKRSGHSLLTDIQNYGGILTGMEGYNNNTEYNGGYFISKSWIKLLGLGYEVSKFDPKDVKLSKERPEFQVSGDMNGILSKGCKIYGD
;
A
#
# COMPACT_ATOMS: atom_id res chain seq x y z
N MET A 1 -6.39 -3.66 40.24
CA MET A 1 -7.38 -2.93 39.43
C MET A 1 -6.64 -1.93 38.55
N LYS A 2 -6.45 -2.24 37.26
CA LYS A 2 -5.91 -1.32 36.26
C LYS A 2 -6.90 -1.28 35.11
N ASN A 3 -7.32 -0.06 34.75
CA ASN A 3 -8.27 0.20 33.68
C ASN A 3 -7.63 -0.10 32.32
N TYR A 4 -8.18 -1.08 31.60
CA TYR A 4 -7.79 -1.42 30.23
C TYR A 4 -8.78 -0.78 29.26
N SER A 5 -8.29 0.06 28.34
CA SER A 5 -9.10 0.67 27.28
C SER A 5 -9.44 -0.37 26.22
N GLN A 6 -10.68 -0.86 26.27
CA GLN A 6 -11.30 -1.78 25.33
C GLN A 6 -11.44 -1.13 23.94
N ARG A 7 -11.11 -1.86 22.88
CA ARG A 7 -11.35 -1.43 21.51
C ARG A 7 -12.63 -2.07 21.01
N PHE A 8 -13.65 -1.24 20.82
CA PHE A 8 -14.95 -1.63 20.28
C PHE A 8 -14.85 -1.72 18.76
N PHE A 9 -15.54 -2.69 18.15
CA PHE A 9 -15.79 -2.66 16.71
C PHE A 9 -16.56 -1.39 16.34
N THR A 10 -16.19 -0.78 15.23
CA THR A 10 -16.86 0.41 14.74
C THR A 10 -18.21 0.03 14.13
N GLY A 11 -19.17 0.97 14.15
CA GLY A 11 -20.53 0.71 13.67
C GLY A 11 -20.64 0.22 12.22
N SER A 12 -19.61 0.43 11.38
CA SER A 12 -19.54 -0.03 9.99
C SER A 12 -18.98 -1.45 9.82
N GLU A 13 -18.10 -1.90 10.73
CA GLU A 13 -17.57 -3.28 10.71
C GLU A 13 -18.64 -4.28 11.17
N LEU A 14 -19.40 -3.90 12.19
CA LEU A 14 -20.55 -4.66 12.68
C LEU A 14 -21.64 -4.80 11.60
N GLU A 15 -21.96 -3.71 10.90
CA GLU A 15 -22.89 -3.71 9.75
C GLU A 15 -22.50 -4.70 8.65
N LEU A 16 -21.19 -4.83 8.34
CA LEU A 16 -20.70 -5.74 7.32
C LEU A 16 -20.87 -7.21 7.74
N TYR A 17 -20.54 -7.55 8.99
CA TYR A 17 -20.64 -8.91 9.52
C TYR A 17 -22.10 -9.32 9.83
N GLU A 18 -22.95 -8.38 10.21
CA GLU A 18 -24.41 -8.58 10.36
C GLU A 18 -25.07 -9.01 9.05
N THR A 19 -24.79 -8.26 7.98
CA THR A 19 -25.39 -8.49 6.66
C THR A 19 -25.01 -9.87 6.11
N LYS A 20 -23.86 -10.42 6.51
CA LYS A 20 -23.37 -11.73 6.06
C LYS A 20 -23.76 -12.89 6.98
N PHE A 21 -24.00 -12.61 8.26
CA PHE A 21 -24.57 -13.58 9.20
C PHE A 21 -26.04 -13.92 8.91
N ALA A 22 -26.74 -13.08 8.12
CA ALA A 22 -28.09 -13.37 7.63
C ALA A 22 -28.23 -14.75 6.96
N ASN A 23 -27.19 -15.22 6.25
CA ASN A 23 -27.16 -16.58 5.68
C ASN A 23 -27.31 -17.66 6.77
N PHE A 24 -26.63 -17.51 7.90
CA PHE A 24 -26.70 -18.46 9.01
C PHE A 24 -28.02 -18.36 9.77
N LEU A 25 -28.56 -17.15 9.91
CA LEU A 25 -29.87 -16.95 10.54
C LEU A 25 -30.98 -17.64 9.75
N TYR A 26 -31.01 -17.42 8.44
CA TYR A 26 -31.92 -18.12 7.55
C TYR A 26 -31.76 -19.63 7.65
N LEU A 27 -30.51 -20.13 7.62
CA LEU A 27 -30.24 -21.55 7.76
C LEU A 27 -30.73 -22.12 9.10
N ILE A 28 -30.55 -21.42 10.23
CA ILE A 28 -31.07 -21.84 11.54
C ILE A 28 -32.60 -22.01 11.50
N GLU A 29 -33.31 -21.14 10.81
CA GLU A 29 -34.78 -21.19 10.70
C GLU A 29 -35.29 -22.29 9.79
N VAL A 30 -34.63 -22.51 8.66
CA VAL A 30 -35.09 -23.49 7.67
C VAL A 30 -34.49 -24.87 7.87
N PHE A 31 -33.48 -25.02 8.75
CA PHE A 31 -32.71 -26.27 8.89
C PHE A 31 -33.62 -27.48 9.06
N THR A 32 -34.59 -27.42 9.98
CA THR A 32 -35.54 -28.50 10.29
C THR A 32 -36.47 -28.86 9.13
N ARG A 33 -36.60 -27.97 8.14
CA ARG A 33 -37.40 -28.18 6.92
C ARG A 33 -36.59 -28.86 5.81
N LEU A 34 -35.26 -28.92 5.95
CA LEU A 34 -34.39 -29.58 4.98
C LEU A 34 -34.49 -31.09 5.17
N GLU A 35 -34.70 -31.82 4.09
CA GLU A 35 -34.81 -33.29 4.12
C GLU A 35 -33.56 -33.96 4.71
N LEU A 36 -32.39 -33.40 4.41
CA LEU A 36 -31.08 -33.79 4.92
C LEU A 36 -30.87 -33.54 6.42
N SER A 37 -31.82 -32.90 7.12
CA SER A 37 -31.76 -32.65 8.56
C SER A 37 -32.55 -33.64 9.42
N LYS A 38 -33.37 -34.54 8.82
CA LYS A 38 -34.40 -35.34 9.50
C LYS A 38 -33.90 -36.21 10.67
N ASN A 39 -32.60 -36.47 10.77
CA ASN A 39 -31.98 -37.30 11.81
C ASN A 39 -30.86 -36.58 12.59
N ILE A 40 -30.71 -35.27 12.42
CA ILE A 40 -29.63 -34.50 13.06
C ILE A 40 -30.13 -33.92 14.38
N HIS A 41 -29.34 -34.07 15.44
CA HIS A 41 -29.64 -33.43 16.72
C HIS A 41 -29.44 -31.91 16.62
N ILE A 42 -30.48 -31.15 17.00
CA ILE A 42 -30.48 -29.69 16.93
C ILE A 42 -30.60 -29.13 18.36
N PRO A 43 -29.90 -28.03 18.70
CA PRO A 43 -30.05 -27.37 19.99
C PRO A 43 -31.52 -27.01 20.27
N SER A 44 -31.99 -27.29 21.49
CA SER A 44 -33.33 -26.91 21.90
C SER A 44 -33.40 -25.40 22.17
N TYR A 45 -34.35 -24.72 21.53
CA TYR A 45 -34.67 -23.32 21.79
C TYR A 45 -36.19 -23.15 21.78
N ASP A 46 -36.69 -22.13 22.49
CA ASP A 46 -38.12 -21.83 22.47
C ASP A 46 -38.43 -20.99 21.22
N CYS A 47 -39.49 -21.33 20.50
CA CYS A 47 -39.93 -20.52 19.35
C CYS A 47 -40.40 -19.12 19.78
N SER A 48 -40.72 -18.91 21.07
CA SER A 48 -41.07 -17.62 21.65
C SER A 48 -39.86 -16.80 22.14
N ASP A 49 -38.64 -17.37 22.12
CA ASP A 49 -37.42 -16.63 22.45
C ASP A 49 -37.16 -15.52 21.43
N TYR A 50 -36.83 -14.32 21.92
CA TYR A 50 -36.25 -13.26 21.09
C TYR A 50 -35.00 -13.79 20.36
N LEU A 51 -34.79 -13.33 19.13
CA LEU A 51 -33.72 -13.81 18.23
C LEU A 51 -32.35 -13.92 18.92
N ILE A 52 -31.99 -12.92 19.73
CA ILE A 52 -30.72 -12.86 20.49
C ILE A 52 -30.62 -14.02 21.49
N THR A 53 -31.69 -14.24 22.25
CA THR A 53 -31.79 -15.32 23.24
C THR A 53 -31.74 -16.67 22.55
N LYS A 54 -32.41 -16.80 21.40
CA LYS A 54 -32.39 -18.01 20.57
C LYS A 54 -30.98 -18.31 20.05
N ILE A 55 -30.31 -17.36 19.41
CA ILE A 55 -28.93 -17.53 18.88
C ILE A 55 -27.94 -17.85 20.00
N SER A 56 -28.01 -17.12 21.12
CA SER A 56 -27.12 -17.33 22.27
C SER A 56 -27.32 -18.70 22.92
N LYS A 57 -28.57 -19.20 23.04
CA LYS A 57 -28.85 -20.59 23.49
C LYS A 57 -28.30 -21.63 22.51
N ILE A 58 -28.48 -21.41 21.19
CA ILE A 58 -28.03 -22.33 20.14
C ILE A 58 -26.50 -22.46 20.16
N PHE A 59 -25.75 -21.36 20.07
CA PHE A 59 -24.29 -21.43 20.03
C PHE A 59 -23.70 -21.86 21.37
N TYR A 60 -24.30 -21.46 22.50
CA TYR A 60 -23.88 -21.96 23.79
C TYR A 60 -23.99 -23.49 23.85
N ALA A 61 -25.14 -24.06 23.47
CA ALA A 61 -25.33 -25.51 23.43
C ALA A 61 -24.34 -26.20 22.47
N ILE A 62 -24.12 -25.64 21.27
CA ILE A 62 -23.17 -26.21 20.29
C ILE A 62 -21.74 -26.22 20.84
N ILE A 63 -21.30 -25.14 21.49
CA ILE A 63 -19.91 -25.00 21.93
C ILE A 63 -19.63 -25.77 23.23
N THR A 64 -20.61 -25.87 24.14
CA THR A 64 -20.43 -26.54 25.43
C THR A 64 -20.79 -28.03 25.44
N ASP A 65 -21.46 -28.54 24.40
CA ASP A 65 -21.84 -29.95 24.26
C ASP A 65 -21.07 -30.57 23.09
N ASP A 66 -19.85 -31.03 23.41
CA ASP A 66 -18.72 -31.26 22.49
C ASP A 66 -18.98 -32.23 21.32
N GLU A 67 -19.97 -33.12 21.40
CA GLU A 67 -20.21 -34.13 20.35
C GLU A 67 -21.64 -34.11 19.82
N LYS A 68 -22.62 -33.75 20.65
CA LYS A 68 -24.04 -33.90 20.33
C LYS A 68 -24.50 -33.06 19.13
N TYR A 69 -23.92 -31.88 18.94
CA TYR A 69 -24.33 -30.92 17.90
C TYR A 69 -23.28 -30.76 16.78
N MET A 70 -22.29 -31.64 16.71
CA MET A 70 -21.23 -31.59 15.70
C MET A 70 -21.76 -31.70 14.27
N GLU A 71 -22.63 -32.68 14.03
CA GLU A 71 -23.23 -32.90 12.70
C GLU A 71 -24.09 -31.71 12.26
N TYR A 72 -24.82 -31.11 13.20
CA TYR A 72 -25.59 -29.89 12.98
C TYR A 72 -24.68 -28.74 12.52
N LEU A 73 -23.61 -28.48 13.26
CA LEU A 73 -22.68 -27.39 12.95
C LEU A 73 -21.95 -27.63 11.61
N HIS A 74 -21.48 -28.84 11.34
CA HIS A 74 -20.85 -29.18 10.06
C HIS A 74 -21.78 -28.93 8.88
N LEU A 75 -23.03 -29.38 8.97
CA LEU A 75 -23.98 -29.21 7.89
C LEU A 75 -24.35 -27.73 7.69
N MET A 76 -24.49 -26.96 8.79
CA MET A 76 -24.68 -25.51 8.73
C MET A 76 -23.54 -24.81 7.99
N ILE A 77 -22.28 -25.19 8.27
CA ILE A 77 -21.10 -24.64 7.57
C ILE A 77 -21.14 -25.02 6.09
N CYS A 78 -21.41 -26.28 5.76
CA CYS A 78 -21.49 -26.75 4.37
C CYS A 78 -22.60 -26.03 3.59
N LEU A 79 -23.77 -25.83 4.18
CA LEU A 79 -24.88 -25.13 3.54
C LEU A 79 -24.61 -23.62 3.40
N SER A 80 -23.80 -23.03 4.29
CA SER A 80 -23.46 -21.61 4.23
C SER A 80 -22.57 -21.20 3.06
N CYS A 81 -22.07 -22.16 2.27
CA CYS A 81 -21.37 -21.88 1.02
C CYS A 81 -22.32 -21.44 -0.11
N PHE A 82 -23.62 -21.63 0.05
CA PHE A 82 -24.64 -21.16 -0.88
C PHE A 82 -25.16 -19.78 -0.49
N ASN A 83 -25.55 -18.99 -1.48
CA ASN A 83 -26.10 -17.65 -1.26
C ASN A 83 -27.60 -17.73 -0.94
N TRP A 84 -27.96 -17.66 0.34
CA TRP A 84 -29.34 -17.75 0.82
C TRP A 84 -30.07 -16.41 0.90
N ASN A 85 -29.45 -15.32 0.42
CA ASN A 85 -30.02 -13.97 0.53
C ASN A 85 -31.25 -13.73 -0.36
N LYS A 86 -31.68 -14.72 -1.15
CA LYS A 86 -32.88 -14.67 -2.01
C LYS A 86 -33.57 -16.04 -2.02
N PRO A 87 -34.90 -16.11 -2.20
CA PRO A 87 -35.60 -17.37 -2.43
C PRO A 87 -35.23 -17.95 -3.80
N PHE A 88 -34.99 -19.26 -3.86
CA PHE A 88 -34.68 -19.98 -5.10
C PHE A 88 -35.56 -21.24 -5.24
N GLU A 89 -36.04 -21.51 -6.46
CA GLU A 89 -36.76 -22.74 -6.80
C GLU A 89 -35.82 -23.96 -6.92
N LYS A 90 -34.51 -23.72 -7.01
CA LYS A 90 -33.43 -24.72 -7.13
C LYS A 90 -32.32 -24.43 -6.11
N LEU A 91 -31.28 -25.27 -6.08
CA LEU A 91 -30.11 -25.05 -5.23
C LEU A 91 -29.54 -23.62 -5.47
N PRO A 92 -29.34 -22.80 -4.43
CA PRO A 92 -28.83 -21.44 -4.59
C PRO A 92 -27.41 -21.44 -5.19
N PRO A 93 -26.97 -20.35 -5.83
CA PRO A 93 -25.61 -20.26 -6.36
C PRO A 93 -24.59 -20.31 -5.22
N THR A 94 -23.44 -20.95 -5.48
CA THR A 94 -22.31 -20.94 -4.54
C THR A 94 -21.71 -19.55 -4.45
N LEU A 95 -21.29 -19.18 -3.24
CA LEU A 95 -20.54 -17.97 -2.97
C LEU A 95 -19.14 -18.06 -3.58
N SER A 96 -18.56 -16.91 -3.91
CA SER A 96 -17.13 -16.85 -4.19
C SER A 96 -16.30 -17.20 -2.95
N TYR A 97 -15.04 -17.61 -3.13
CA TYR A 97 -14.15 -17.95 -2.02
C TYR A 97 -14.01 -16.82 -0.98
N SER A 98 -13.94 -15.57 -1.43
CA SER A 98 -13.89 -14.40 -0.53
C SER A 98 -15.20 -14.20 0.22
N GLU A 99 -16.34 -14.30 -0.46
CA GLU A 99 -17.66 -14.21 0.18
C GLU A 99 -17.88 -15.33 1.21
N PHE A 100 -17.40 -16.54 0.90
CA PHE A 100 -17.45 -17.66 1.82
C PHE A 100 -16.51 -17.47 3.02
N GLN A 101 -15.32 -16.89 2.83
CA GLN A 101 -14.43 -16.51 3.92
C GLN A 101 -15.10 -15.52 4.88
N TYR A 102 -15.78 -14.48 4.35
CA TYR A 102 -16.53 -13.53 5.17
C TYR A 102 -17.70 -14.18 5.92
N ASN A 103 -18.38 -15.17 5.32
CA ASN A 103 -19.40 -15.95 6.00
C ASN A 103 -18.81 -16.73 7.19
N LEU A 104 -17.66 -17.38 7.01
CA LEU A 104 -16.99 -18.12 8.08
C LEU A 104 -16.44 -17.20 9.18
N ASP A 105 -15.92 -16.02 8.84
CA ASP A 105 -15.48 -15.03 9.83
C ASP A 105 -16.67 -14.46 10.62
N SER A 106 -17.81 -14.25 9.96
CA SER A 106 -19.07 -13.90 10.63
C SER A 106 -19.50 -15.01 11.59
N LEU A 107 -19.48 -16.28 11.15
CA LEU A 107 -19.82 -17.42 12.00
C LEU A 107 -18.90 -17.52 13.24
N LYS A 108 -17.59 -17.37 13.06
CA LYS A 108 -16.62 -17.39 14.18
C LYS A 108 -16.91 -16.29 15.19
N CYS A 109 -17.16 -15.07 14.69
CA CYS A 109 -17.51 -13.91 15.49
C CYS A 109 -18.79 -14.19 16.30
N TRP A 110 -19.87 -14.56 15.61
CA TRP A 110 -21.17 -14.82 16.23
C TRP A 110 -21.17 -16.01 17.17
N ALA A 111 -20.52 -17.12 16.84
CA ALA A 111 -20.39 -18.27 17.72
C ALA A 111 -19.68 -17.89 19.04
N THR A 112 -18.61 -17.10 18.94
CA THR A 112 -17.85 -16.67 20.12
C THR A 112 -18.68 -15.72 20.99
N TYR A 113 -19.23 -14.65 20.41
CA TYR A 113 -20.00 -13.67 21.17
C TYR A 113 -21.31 -14.22 21.73
N SER A 114 -22.01 -15.06 20.95
CA SER A 114 -23.29 -15.70 21.34
C SER A 114 -23.11 -16.61 22.54
N THR A 115 -22.07 -17.43 22.49
CA THR A 115 -21.71 -18.33 23.59
C THR A 115 -21.27 -17.55 24.81
N LEU A 116 -20.39 -16.55 24.68
CA LEU A 116 -19.90 -15.78 25.83
C LEU A 116 -21.00 -14.93 26.49
N SER A 117 -21.91 -14.35 25.70
CA SER A 117 -23.08 -13.62 26.23
C SER A 117 -23.98 -14.52 27.06
N ARG A 118 -24.27 -15.73 26.57
CA ARG A 118 -25.05 -16.71 27.35
C ARG A 118 -24.30 -17.15 28.61
N SER A 119 -22.98 -17.32 28.51
CA SER A 119 -22.13 -17.72 29.64
C SER A 119 -22.07 -16.63 30.71
N PHE A 120 -22.12 -15.36 30.29
CA PHE A 120 -22.25 -14.23 31.20
C PHE A 120 -23.57 -14.26 31.96
N GLN A 121 -24.69 -14.51 31.26
CA GLN A 121 -26.02 -14.65 31.89
C GLN A 121 -26.08 -15.82 32.89
N LEU A 122 -25.35 -16.90 32.59
CA LEU A 122 -25.26 -18.11 33.42
C LEU A 122 -24.14 -18.05 34.47
N GLN A 123 -23.42 -16.93 34.57
CA GLN A 123 -22.31 -16.71 35.52
C GLN A 123 -21.15 -17.72 35.42
N ASN A 124 -20.92 -18.30 34.24
CA ASN A 124 -19.88 -19.31 34.00
C ASN A 124 -18.90 -18.90 32.87
N ILE A 125 -18.74 -17.60 32.66
CA ILE A 125 -17.92 -17.05 31.57
C ILE A 125 -16.47 -17.58 31.57
N SER A 126 -15.85 -17.77 32.74
CA SER A 126 -14.45 -18.21 32.82
C SER A 126 -14.23 -19.59 32.19
N SER A 127 -15.11 -20.55 32.44
CA SER A 127 -14.98 -21.91 31.89
C SER A 127 -15.25 -21.96 30.39
N THR A 128 -16.14 -21.10 29.89
CA THR A 128 -16.50 -21.07 28.47
C THR A 128 -15.52 -20.24 27.64
N LEU A 129 -14.83 -19.29 28.27
CA LEU A 129 -13.74 -18.53 27.65
C LEU A 129 -12.57 -19.46 27.25
N ASP A 130 -12.27 -20.45 28.08
CA ASP A 130 -11.21 -21.44 27.83
C ASP A 130 -11.44 -22.25 26.55
N SER A 131 -12.72 -22.46 26.18
CA SER A 131 -13.13 -23.13 24.94
C SER A 131 -12.68 -22.41 23.67
N PHE A 132 -12.32 -21.11 23.76
CA PHE A 132 -11.91 -20.27 22.62
C PHE A 132 -10.46 -19.79 22.67
N ILE A 133 -9.87 -19.57 23.86
CA ILE A 133 -8.62 -18.83 24.04
C ILE A 133 -7.35 -19.68 23.88
N PHE A 134 -7.37 -20.98 24.15
CA PHE A 134 -6.13 -21.77 24.18
C PHE A 134 -5.77 -22.40 22.82
N SER A 135 -4.53 -22.15 22.39
CA SER A 135 -3.88 -22.78 21.23
C SER A 135 -3.25 -24.14 21.51
N ILE A 136 -3.48 -24.72 22.71
CA ILE A 136 -2.92 -26.01 23.15
C ILE A 136 -4.07 -27.01 23.35
N GLU A 137 -3.88 -28.23 22.85
CA GLU A 137 -4.94 -29.15 22.41
C GLU A 137 -5.86 -29.88 23.41
N PRO A 138 -5.81 -29.76 24.76
CA PRO A 138 -6.87 -30.37 25.58
C PRO A 138 -8.10 -29.48 25.78
N TRP A 139 -7.94 -28.15 25.78
CA TRP A 139 -8.96 -27.23 26.38
C TRP A 139 -9.86 -26.53 25.35
N LYS A 140 -9.57 -26.70 24.06
CA LYS A 140 -10.33 -26.11 22.98
C LYS A 140 -11.54 -26.97 22.61
N SER A 141 -12.72 -26.36 22.58
CA SER A 141 -13.99 -27.02 22.23
C SER A 141 -13.84 -27.85 20.95
N ILE A 142 -14.27 -29.11 21.02
CA ILE A 142 -14.20 -30.04 19.90
C ILE A 142 -15.09 -29.54 18.75
N THR A 143 -16.19 -28.88 19.07
CA THR A 143 -17.14 -28.26 18.13
C THR A 143 -16.64 -26.97 17.48
N TYR A 144 -15.72 -26.23 18.09
CA TYR A 144 -15.13 -25.04 17.45
C TYR A 144 -14.03 -25.37 16.43
N ARG A 145 -13.30 -26.49 16.62
CA ARG A 145 -12.18 -26.89 15.73
C ARG A 145 -12.57 -27.04 14.25
N PRO A 146 -13.73 -27.61 13.89
CA PRO A 146 -14.17 -27.69 12.50
C PRO A 146 -14.30 -26.35 11.79
N ILE A 147 -14.81 -25.31 12.46
CA ILE A 147 -14.94 -23.97 11.89
C ILE A 147 -13.56 -23.45 11.49
N GLU A 148 -12.56 -23.62 12.36
CA GLU A 148 -11.18 -23.22 12.07
C GLU A 148 -10.49 -24.10 11.03
N SER A 149 -10.76 -25.41 11.04
CA SER A 149 -10.19 -26.36 10.08
C SER A 149 -10.65 -26.04 8.66
N ILE A 150 -11.96 -25.81 8.48
CA ILE A 150 -12.54 -25.41 7.19
C ILE A 150 -12.04 -24.03 6.79
N TYR A 151 -11.97 -23.07 7.72
CA TYR A 151 -11.38 -21.75 7.48
C TYR A 151 -9.92 -21.85 7.00
N LYS A 152 -9.09 -22.65 7.66
CA LYS A 152 -7.68 -22.86 7.27
C LYS A 152 -7.57 -23.51 5.90
N LYS A 153 -8.40 -24.52 5.60
CA LYS A 153 -8.44 -25.14 4.27
C LYS A 153 -8.85 -24.14 3.20
N LEU A 154 -9.89 -23.35 3.46
CA LEU A 154 -10.34 -22.28 2.57
C LEU A 154 -9.25 -21.25 2.33
N VAL A 155 -8.58 -20.78 3.38
CA VAL A 155 -7.47 -19.83 3.27
C VAL A 155 -6.32 -20.44 2.47
N ASN A 156 -5.96 -21.71 2.71
CA ASN A 156 -4.93 -22.40 1.95
C ASN A 156 -5.30 -22.57 0.47
N GLU A 157 -6.57 -22.88 0.17
CA GLU A 157 -7.08 -22.97 -1.20
C GLU A 157 -7.11 -21.59 -1.86
N MET A 158 -7.53 -20.55 -1.14
CA MET A 158 -7.47 -19.17 -1.60
C MET A 158 -6.05 -18.74 -1.91
N LEU A 159 -5.08 -19.10 -1.07
CA LEU A 159 -3.64 -18.87 -1.30
C LEU A 159 -3.11 -19.68 -2.50
N ALA A 160 -3.74 -20.80 -2.86
CA ALA A 160 -3.43 -21.60 -4.04
C ALA A 160 -4.14 -21.12 -5.33
N ILE A 161 -5.17 -20.28 -5.21
CA ILE A 161 -5.82 -19.60 -6.34
C ILE A 161 -4.89 -18.49 -6.84
N PRO A 162 -4.58 -18.42 -8.15
CA PRO A 162 -3.72 -17.40 -8.73
C PRO A 162 -4.40 -16.02 -8.56
N GLY A 163 -4.03 -15.35 -7.48
CA GLY A 163 -4.65 -14.11 -7.00
C GLY A 163 -3.94 -13.57 -5.75
N TYR A 164 -3.47 -14.45 -4.87
CA TYR A 164 -2.48 -14.09 -3.86
C TYR A 164 -1.10 -14.12 -4.49
N SER A 165 -0.64 -12.92 -4.80
CA SER A 165 0.56 -12.71 -5.59
C SER A 165 1.82 -12.80 -4.75
N PHE A 166 1.77 -12.90 -3.43
CA PHE A 166 2.96 -12.94 -2.57
C PHE A 166 2.83 -13.98 -1.44
N ILE A 167 3.77 -14.92 -1.34
CA ILE A 167 3.84 -15.92 -0.27
C ILE A 167 5.24 -15.86 0.37
N PRO A 168 5.38 -15.50 1.65
CA PRO A 168 6.67 -15.59 2.34
C PRO A 168 7.05 -17.06 2.56
N LEU A 169 8.22 -17.46 2.05
CA LEU A 169 8.78 -18.79 2.28
C LEU A 169 9.72 -18.77 3.49
N ASP A 170 10.60 -17.76 3.56
CA ASP A 170 11.53 -17.50 4.66
C ASP A 170 11.89 -15.99 4.72
N PRO A 171 12.72 -15.51 5.67
CA PRO A 171 13.08 -14.09 5.78
C PRO A 171 13.81 -13.48 4.57
N ARG A 172 14.22 -14.25 3.58
CA ARG A 172 14.91 -13.78 2.37
C ARG A 172 14.21 -14.21 1.08
N ASN A 173 13.42 -15.28 1.11
CA ASN A 173 12.74 -15.85 -0.05
C ASN A 173 11.23 -15.70 0.03
N PHE A 174 10.66 -15.32 -1.11
CA PHE A 174 9.22 -15.15 -1.31
C PHE A 174 8.81 -15.85 -2.61
N LEU A 175 7.53 -16.19 -2.75
CA LEU A 175 6.93 -16.47 -4.05
C LEU A 175 6.13 -15.26 -4.47
N LEU A 176 6.45 -14.69 -5.63
CA LEU A 176 5.71 -13.62 -6.27
C LEU A 176 5.03 -14.16 -7.54
N ASN A 177 3.71 -14.17 -7.64
CA ASN A 177 2.96 -14.77 -8.76
C ASN A 177 3.44 -16.21 -9.10
N SER A 178 3.65 -17.03 -8.07
CA SER A 178 4.19 -18.39 -8.19
C SER A 178 5.62 -18.51 -8.72
N LYS A 179 6.34 -17.39 -8.90
CA LYS A 179 7.78 -17.37 -9.21
C LYS A 179 8.58 -17.09 -7.94
N GLN A 180 9.80 -17.60 -7.85
CA GLN A 180 10.69 -17.25 -6.75
C GLN A 180 11.08 -15.76 -6.83
N PHE A 181 11.03 -15.09 -5.69
CA PHE A 181 11.35 -13.67 -5.57
C PHE A 181 12.21 -13.45 -4.33
N GLN A 182 13.19 -12.58 -4.47
CA GLN A 182 14.09 -12.15 -3.40
C GLN A 182 14.16 -10.63 -3.42
N LYS A 183 14.39 -10.01 -2.26
CA LYS A 183 14.51 -8.54 -2.18
C LYS A 183 15.72 -8.02 -2.97
N GLU A 184 16.74 -8.86 -3.14
CA GLU A 184 17.94 -8.62 -3.94
C GLU A 184 17.59 -8.31 -5.40
N TYR A 185 16.49 -8.88 -5.94
CA TYR A 185 15.96 -8.52 -7.26
C TYR A 185 15.72 -7.00 -7.40
N LEU A 186 15.18 -6.35 -6.35
CA LEU A 186 14.94 -4.90 -6.36
C LEU A 186 16.25 -4.10 -6.31
N VAL A 187 17.27 -4.62 -5.61
CA VAL A 187 18.59 -4.01 -5.52
C VAL A 187 19.27 -4.08 -6.87
N ASP A 188 19.29 -5.25 -7.50
CA ASP A 188 19.90 -5.46 -8.80
C ASP A 188 19.17 -4.68 -9.90
N LEU A 189 17.84 -4.62 -9.86
CA LEU A 189 17.05 -3.75 -10.74
C LEU A 189 17.46 -2.28 -10.59
N SER A 190 17.65 -1.80 -9.34
CA SER A 190 18.09 -0.42 -9.09
C SER A 190 19.52 -0.18 -9.60
N ILE A 191 20.42 -1.15 -9.45
CA ILE A 191 21.81 -1.07 -9.92
C ILE A 191 21.86 -1.00 -11.44
N ASP A 192 21.14 -1.88 -12.14
CA ASP A 192 21.14 -1.93 -13.59
C ASP A 192 20.57 -0.66 -14.20
N VAL A 193 19.51 -0.12 -13.62
CA VAL A 193 18.87 1.10 -14.09
C VAL A 193 19.75 2.32 -13.83
N LYS A 194 20.48 2.36 -12.72
CA LYS A 194 21.54 3.36 -12.48
C LYS A 194 22.65 3.24 -13.53
N ASN A 195 23.14 2.03 -13.81
CA ASN A 195 24.17 1.80 -14.82
C ASN A 195 23.69 2.22 -16.22
N LEU A 196 22.42 1.98 -16.53
CA LEU A 196 21.77 2.47 -17.75
C LEU A 196 21.78 4.00 -17.78
N PHE A 197 21.36 4.68 -16.70
CA PHE A 197 21.44 6.14 -16.59
C PHE A 197 22.85 6.65 -16.90
N ASP A 198 23.86 6.09 -16.22
CA ASP A 198 25.25 6.51 -16.38
C ASP A 198 25.76 6.27 -17.79
N SER A 199 25.35 5.16 -18.42
CA SER A 199 25.70 4.87 -19.81
C SER A 199 25.15 5.92 -20.77
N LYS A 200 23.90 6.37 -20.57
CA LYS A 200 23.29 7.44 -21.39
C LYS A 200 23.96 8.78 -21.12
N LEU A 201 24.31 9.06 -19.87
CA LEU A 201 25.05 10.26 -19.49
C LEU A 201 26.44 10.28 -20.14
N ASN A 202 27.13 9.15 -20.16
CA ASN A 202 28.42 9.01 -20.83
C ASN A 202 28.32 9.29 -22.33
N VAL A 203 27.25 8.84 -23.01
CA VAL A 203 27.01 9.22 -24.42
C VAL A 203 26.77 10.73 -24.55
N LEU A 204 26.07 11.34 -23.59
CA LEU A 204 25.78 12.78 -23.59
C LEU A 204 27.05 13.65 -23.52
N THR A 205 28.14 13.15 -22.90
CA THR A 205 29.43 13.87 -22.81
C THR A 205 29.99 14.30 -24.17
N ARG A 206 29.65 13.57 -25.25
CA ARG A 206 30.07 13.92 -26.63
C ARG A 206 29.56 15.29 -27.08
N TYR A 207 28.44 15.74 -26.51
CA TYR A 207 27.77 16.99 -26.87
C TYR A 207 28.11 18.16 -25.93
N TYR A 208 28.90 17.93 -24.88
CA TYR A 208 29.18 18.90 -23.83
C TYR A 208 30.65 18.90 -23.40
N LYS A 209 31.26 20.08 -23.31
CA LYS A 209 32.70 20.21 -22.98
C LYS A 209 33.01 19.94 -21.51
N VAL A 210 32.05 20.19 -20.61
CA VAL A 210 32.23 20.09 -19.15
C VAL A 210 30.93 19.56 -18.54
N LEU A 211 30.60 18.30 -18.83
CA LEU A 211 29.52 17.61 -18.14
C LEU A 211 30.09 17.05 -16.84
N LYS A 212 29.73 17.65 -15.70
CA LYS A 212 30.21 17.22 -14.38
C LYS A 212 29.57 15.89 -14.00
N ASP A 213 30.28 15.09 -13.21
CA ASP A 213 29.74 13.86 -12.64
C ASP A 213 28.65 14.14 -11.60
N VAL A 214 27.74 13.18 -11.42
CA VAL A 214 26.63 13.25 -10.46
C VAL A 214 27.12 13.55 -9.04
N SER A 215 28.17 12.87 -8.59
CA SER A 215 28.78 13.07 -7.28
C SER A 215 29.35 14.47 -7.10
N VAL A 216 30.03 15.01 -8.13
CA VAL A 216 30.60 16.36 -8.09
C VAL A 216 29.50 17.41 -7.95
N VAL A 217 28.40 17.26 -8.69
CA VAL A 217 27.25 18.18 -8.57
C VAL A 217 26.63 18.09 -7.18
N ALA A 218 26.50 16.89 -6.60
CA ALA A 218 26.01 16.70 -5.25
C ALA A 218 26.87 17.40 -4.17
N GLU A 219 28.20 17.26 -4.26
CA GLU A 219 29.17 17.96 -3.39
C GLU A 219 29.10 19.47 -3.51
N MET A 220 28.88 19.99 -4.72
CA MET A 220 28.73 21.43 -4.95
C MET A 220 27.39 21.97 -4.45
N THR A 221 26.38 21.12 -4.27
CA THR A 221 24.99 21.49 -3.98
C THR A 221 24.54 20.99 -2.61
N ARG A 222 23.81 19.86 -2.53
CA ARG A 222 23.14 19.41 -1.31
C ARG A 222 24.10 18.95 -0.21
N LYS A 223 25.26 18.39 -0.59
CA LYS A 223 26.28 17.93 0.37
C LYS A 223 27.22 19.06 0.78
N SER A 224 27.19 20.19 0.08
CA SER A 224 28.04 21.34 0.37
C SER A 224 27.84 21.82 1.82
N PRO A 225 28.93 22.07 2.57
CA PRO A 225 28.85 22.66 3.90
C PRO A 225 28.55 24.17 3.84
N LYS A 226 28.67 24.80 2.67
CA LYS A 226 28.56 26.26 2.49
C LYS A 226 27.13 26.77 2.31
N GLY A 227 26.12 25.90 2.31
CA GLY A 227 24.71 26.27 2.11
C GLY A 227 23.80 25.71 3.20
N THR A 228 22.85 26.52 3.65
CA THR A 228 21.67 26.05 4.40
C THR A 228 20.73 25.38 3.39
N VAL A 229 20.94 24.09 3.15
CA VAL A 229 20.13 23.29 2.22
C VAL A 229 18.92 22.72 2.96
N PHE A 230 18.16 23.57 3.65
CA PHE A 230 16.94 23.12 4.29
C PHE A 230 15.87 24.22 4.31
N GLU A 231 14.62 23.78 4.32
CA GLU A 231 13.44 24.62 4.23
C GLU A 231 12.50 24.36 5.39
N SER A 232 11.94 25.42 5.98
CA SER A 232 10.75 25.29 6.81
C SER A 232 9.56 25.04 5.89
N ARG A 233 8.85 23.92 6.08
CA ARG A 233 7.72 23.55 5.20
C ARG A 233 6.62 24.60 5.16
N ASP A 234 6.45 25.35 6.25
CA ASP A 234 5.48 26.44 6.36
C ASP A 234 5.87 27.70 5.53
N HIS A 235 7.12 27.79 5.09
CA HIS A 235 7.67 28.93 4.37
C HIS A 235 8.52 28.45 3.18
N SER A 236 7.87 27.74 2.25
CA SER A 236 8.57 27.15 1.11
C SER A 236 8.99 28.17 0.05
N ARG A 237 10.22 28.04 -0.42
CA ARG A 237 10.76 28.66 -1.63
C ARG A 237 10.07 28.08 -2.86
N ILE A 238 10.05 28.88 -3.93
CA ILE A 238 9.37 28.52 -5.17
C ILE A 238 10.02 27.30 -5.82
N GLY A 239 11.34 27.14 -5.74
CA GLY A 239 12.06 26.01 -6.33
C GLY A 239 13.20 25.49 -5.46
N ILE A 240 13.57 24.23 -5.69
CA ILE A 240 14.73 23.62 -4.98
C ILE A 240 16.04 24.26 -5.40
N THR A 241 16.12 24.75 -6.64
CA THR A 241 17.29 25.48 -7.12
C THR A 241 17.59 26.70 -6.25
N ASP A 242 16.58 27.29 -5.61
CA ASP A 242 16.73 28.48 -4.77
C ASP A 242 17.57 28.22 -3.51
N PHE A 243 17.80 26.97 -3.11
CA PHE A 243 18.71 26.63 -2.00
C PHE A 243 20.18 26.75 -2.36
N PHE A 244 20.51 26.76 -3.64
CA PHE A 244 21.90 26.78 -4.11
C PHE A 244 22.27 28.20 -4.52
N ILE A 245 23.45 28.65 -4.12
CA ILE A 245 23.96 29.97 -4.52
C ILE A 245 24.07 30.06 -6.06
N ARG A 246 23.85 31.25 -6.61
CA ARG A 246 23.80 31.48 -8.06
C ARG A 246 25.06 31.00 -8.77
N ASP A 247 26.23 31.21 -8.17
CA ASP A 247 27.50 30.76 -8.74
C ASP A 247 27.55 29.24 -8.86
N THR A 248 27.08 28.51 -7.86
CA THR A 248 26.92 27.05 -7.92
C THR A 248 25.96 26.68 -9.04
N GLN A 249 24.77 27.30 -9.10
CA GLN A 249 23.78 27.02 -10.14
C GLN A 249 24.37 27.19 -11.55
N MET A 250 25.10 28.29 -11.79
CA MET A 250 25.72 28.56 -13.09
C MET A 250 26.90 27.63 -13.40
N SER A 251 27.66 27.23 -12.38
CA SER A 251 28.85 26.39 -12.56
C SER A 251 28.57 24.93 -12.93
N VAL A 252 27.36 24.44 -12.64
CA VAL A 252 26.95 23.05 -12.95
C VAL A 252 26.25 22.92 -14.30
N ILE A 253 25.76 24.03 -14.87
CA ILE A 253 25.16 24.03 -16.21
C ILE A 253 26.26 23.76 -17.24
N PRO A 254 26.15 22.70 -18.05
CA PRO A 254 27.23 22.29 -18.93
C PRO A 254 27.29 23.15 -20.20
N THR A 255 28.50 23.44 -20.65
CA THR A 255 28.73 24.19 -21.89
C THR A 255 28.63 23.28 -23.11
N MET A 256 27.76 23.63 -24.05
CA MET A 256 27.58 22.90 -25.30
C MET A 256 28.89 22.85 -26.13
N SER A 257 29.17 21.68 -26.72
CA SER A 257 30.19 21.52 -27.75
C SER A 257 29.60 21.82 -29.14
N LEU A 258 30.37 21.60 -30.20
CA LEU A 258 29.87 21.73 -31.58
C LEU A 258 29.01 20.52 -31.93
N TYR A 259 27.75 20.74 -32.32
CA TYR A 259 26.80 19.69 -32.69
C TYR A 259 25.88 20.15 -33.83
N LYS A 260 25.26 19.20 -34.54
CA LYS A 260 24.33 19.41 -35.66
C LYS A 260 22.89 19.55 -35.19
N LYS A 261 22.02 20.19 -35.97
CA LYS A 261 20.60 20.37 -35.60
C LYS A 261 19.89 19.04 -35.26
N ASP A 262 20.22 17.96 -35.95
CA ASP A 262 19.63 16.63 -35.73
C ASP A 262 20.04 16.02 -34.38
N ASP A 263 21.15 16.46 -33.80
CA ASP A 263 21.58 15.97 -32.48
C ASP A 263 20.67 16.45 -31.35
N ASN A 264 19.89 17.53 -31.54
CA ASN A 264 18.94 17.99 -30.52
C ASN A 264 17.93 16.89 -30.14
N ILE A 265 17.43 16.14 -31.14
CA ILE A 265 16.47 15.04 -30.91
C ILE A 265 17.15 13.90 -30.16
N THR A 266 18.37 13.54 -30.57
CA THR A 266 19.18 12.50 -29.92
C THR A 266 19.45 12.84 -28.46
N ILE A 267 19.83 14.08 -28.17
CA ILE A 267 20.10 14.56 -26.82
C ILE A 267 18.85 14.47 -25.94
N ILE A 268 17.68 14.94 -26.41
CA ILE A 268 16.46 14.83 -25.61
C ILE A 268 16.04 13.37 -25.41
N LYS A 269 16.23 12.48 -26.40
CA LYS A 269 15.97 11.05 -26.22
C LYS A 269 16.85 10.44 -25.13
N LEU A 270 18.16 10.70 -25.15
CA LEU A 270 19.09 10.24 -24.11
C LEU A 270 18.67 10.74 -22.72
N ILE A 271 18.23 11.99 -22.64
CA ILE A 271 17.75 12.58 -21.39
C ILE A 271 16.45 11.93 -20.92
N ALA A 272 15.49 11.71 -21.82
CA ALA A 272 14.24 11.04 -21.46
C ALA A 272 14.50 9.62 -20.93
N ASP A 273 15.50 8.92 -21.49
CA ASP A 273 15.96 7.62 -20.97
C ASP A 273 16.53 7.77 -19.56
N CYS A 274 17.42 8.75 -19.31
CA CYS A 274 17.95 9.05 -17.98
C CYS A 274 16.82 9.32 -16.96
N LEU A 275 15.88 10.19 -17.31
CA LEU A 275 14.75 10.53 -16.43
C LEU A 275 13.83 9.33 -16.17
N THR A 276 13.65 8.45 -17.15
CA THR A 276 12.88 7.20 -16.97
C THR A 276 13.59 6.26 -15.98
N CYS A 277 14.91 6.15 -16.07
CA CYS A 277 15.73 5.41 -15.11
C CYS A 277 15.60 5.99 -13.70
N LEU A 278 15.72 7.31 -13.57
CA LEU A 278 15.58 8.01 -12.30
C LEU A 278 14.20 7.79 -11.64
N MET A 279 13.14 7.75 -12.45
CA MET A 279 11.79 7.47 -11.95
C MET A 279 11.70 6.10 -11.27
N LEU A 280 12.36 5.07 -11.82
CA LEU A 280 12.42 3.73 -11.21
C LEU A 280 13.32 3.70 -9.98
N MET A 281 14.45 4.41 -9.99
CA MET A 281 15.29 4.58 -8.79
C MET A 281 14.50 5.18 -7.63
N ILE A 282 13.73 6.26 -7.88
CA ILE A 282 12.84 6.86 -6.89
C ILE A 282 11.80 5.87 -6.40
N TYR A 283 11.18 5.10 -7.31
CA TYR A 283 10.16 4.12 -6.97
C TYR A 283 10.67 3.05 -5.98
N ILE A 284 11.82 2.45 -6.28
CA ILE A 284 12.44 1.40 -5.46
C ILE A 284 12.92 2.00 -4.13
N SER A 285 13.66 3.11 -4.20
CA SER A 285 14.27 3.75 -3.04
C SER A 285 13.25 4.25 -2.01
N SER A 286 12.15 4.83 -2.47
CA SER A 286 11.07 5.29 -1.60
C SER A 286 10.21 4.15 -1.04
N GLY A 287 10.45 2.90 -1.42
CA GLY A 287 9.68 1.76 -0.96
C GLY A 287 8.23 1.76 -1.40
N GLY A 288 7.93 2.38 -2.55
CA GLY A 288 6.61 2.33 -3.13
C GLY A 288 5.47 2.68 -2.15
N PRO A 289 4.23 2.36 -2.53
CA PRO A 289 3.81 2.09 -3.89
C PRO A 289 3.25 3.40 -4.46
N TYR A 290 4.10 4.19 -5.15
CA TYR A 290 3.54 5.24 -5.99
C TYR A 290 2.74 4.59 -7.12
N GLY A 291 1.56 5.13 -7.42
CA GLY A 291 0.95 4.90 -8.73
C GLY A 291 1.88 5.46 -9.80
N PHE A 292 1.99 4.80 -10.95
CA PHE A 292 2.72 5.37 -12.09
C PHE A 292 2.27 6.82 -12.41
N PRO A 293 0.96 7.14 -12.44
CA PRO A 293 0.47 8.50 -12.65
C PRO A 293 0.97 9.53 -11.62
N GLU A 294 1.16 9.13 -10.37
CA GLU A 294 1.63 10.00 -9.28
C GLU A 294 3.10 10.38 -9.46
N MET A 295 3.93 9.44 -9.91
CA MET A 295 5.36 9.71 -10.12
C MET A 295 5.58 10.71 -11.24
N ARG A 296 4.81 10.61 -12.33
CA ARG A 296 4.95 11.50 -13.49
C ARG A 296 4.80 12.97 -13.13
N VAL A 297 3.99 13.29 -12.12
CA VAL A 297 3.64 14.66 -11.73
C VAL A 297 4.52 15.23 -10.62
N PHE A 298 5.69 14.65 -10.34
CA PHE A 298 6.63 15.25 -9.40
C PHE A 298 7.13 16.61 -9.89
N LYS A 299 6.94 17.61 -9.03
CA LYS A 299 7.26 19.02 -9.24
C LYS A 299 8.35 19.44 -8.25
N TYR A 300 9.46 19.96 -8.76
CA TYR A 300 10.58 20.49 -7.96
C TYR A 300 10.57 22.02 -7.82
N ALA A 301 9.71 22.68 -8.59
CA ALA A 301 9.44 24.10 -8.48
C ALA A 301 7.95 24.37 -8.75
N SER A 302 7.46 25.53 -8.31
CA SER A 302 6.07 25.99 -8.21
C SER A 302 5.57 26.07 -6.77
N LYS A 303 4.47 26.81 -6.56
CA LYS A 303 3.76 26.91 -5.27
C LYS A 303 3.23 25.56 -4.78
N GLU A 304 3.11 24.58 -5.67
CA GLU A 304 2.54 23.26 -5.41
C GLU A 304 3.58 22.16 -5.60
N ARG A 305 4.87 22.51 -5.47
CA ARG A 305 5.94 21.53 -5.54
C ARG A 305 5.73 20.47 -4.47
N ASN A 306 6.06 19.23 -4.81
CA ASN A 306 5.98 18.09 -3.91
C ASN A 306 7.36 17.53 -3.54
N LEU A 307 8.44 18.09 -4.07
CA LEU A 307 9.82 17.70 -3.79
C LEU A 307 10.47 18.68 -2.82
N PHE A 308 11.15 18.16 -1.80
CA PHE A 308 11.81 18.93 -0.74
C PHE A 308 13.16 18.29 -0.37
N ILE A 309 14.01 19.04 0.33
CA ILE A 309 15.25 18.52 0.92
C ILE A 309 15.05 18.38 2.42
N ASN A 310 15.20 17.15 2.91
CA ASN A 310 15.00 16.81 4.30
C ASN A 310 16.07 17.48 5.20
N GLN A 311 15.64 18.08 6.30
CA GLN A 311 16.53 18.84 7.18
C GLN A 311 17.49 17.96 7.99
N VAL A 312 17.12 16.70 8.24
CA VAL A 312 17.84 15.77 9.12
C VAL A 312 19.06 15.18 8.42
N ASP A 313 18.86 14.67 7.21
CA ASP A 313 19.89 13.89 6.49
C ASP A 313 20.20 14.42 5.10
N LYS A 314 19.63 15.57 4.72
CA LYS A 314 19.79 16.21 3.41
C LYS A 314 19.43 15.33 2.22
N THR A 315 18.66 14.26 2.45
CA THR A 315 18.08 13.44 1.37
C THR A 315 16.84 14.11 0.81
N VAL A 316 16.47 13.74 -0.42
CA VAL A 316 15.26 14.23 -1.04
C VAL A 316 14.04 13.55 -0.42
N GLU A 317 13.03 14.34 -0.10
CA GLU A 317 11.72 13.85 0.32
C GLU A 317 10.61 14.36 -0.62
N PHE A 318 9.57 13.56 -0.73
CA PHE A 318 8.37 13.82 -1.50
C PHE A 318 7.17 13.90 -0.56
N ILE A 319 6.36 14.94 -0.70
CA ILE A 319 5.10 15.10 0.02
C ILE A 319 3.97 15.01 -1.01
N ILE A 320 3.23 13.91 -0.98
CA ILE A 320 2.15 13.64 -1.93
C ILE A 320 0.79 13.55 -1.21
N ASN A 321 -0.25 14.10 -1.81
CA ASN A 321 -1.63 13.89 -1.37
C ASN A 321 -2.23 12.74 -2.18
N TYR A 322 -2.65 11.66 -1.51
CA TYR A 322 -3.22 10.51 -2.19
C TYR A 322 -4.74 10.59 -2.21
N SER A 323 -5.35 10.66 -3.40
CA SER A 323 -6.75 11.02 -3.58
C SER A 323 -7.76 9.86 -3.43
N LYS A 324 -7.38 8.58 -3.60
CA LYS A 324 -8.41 7.50 -3.68
C LYS A 324 -9.18 7.28 -2.37
N ASN A 325 -8.67 7.75 -1.24
CA ASN A 325 -9.34 7.60 0.05
C ASN A 325 -10.29 8.74 0.39
N LYS A 326 -10.56 9.70 -0.52
CA LYS A 326 -11.29 10.95 -0.25
C LYS A 326 -10.69 11.80 0.90
N SER A 327 -9.59 11.35 1.49
CA SER A 327 -8.84 11.99 2.56
C SER A 327 -7.62 12.70 1.94
N HIS A 328 -7.55 14.02 2.08
CA HIS A 328 -6.44 14.86 1.58
C HIS A 328 -5.25 14.81 2.55
N ILE A 329 -4.80 13.60 2.88
CA ILE A 329 -3.76 13.39 3.87
C ILE A 329 -2.39 13.39 3.17
N PRO A 330 -1.47 14.30 3.52
CA PRO A 330 -0.14 14.33 2.95
C PRO A 330 0.71 13.15 3.45
N ILE A 331 1.26 12.38 2.51
CA ILE A 331 2.16 11.26 2.77
C ILE A 331 3.58 11.70 2.43
N CYS A 332 4.48 11.60 3.41
CA CYS A 332 5.91 11.82 3.20
C CYS A 332 6.62 10.52 2.80
N LYS A 333 7.41 10.59 1.74
CA LYS A 333 8.34 9.52 1.35
C LYS A 333 9.72 10.09 1.11
N VAL A 334 10.72 9.41 1.66
CA VAL A 334 12.13 9.79 1.53
C VAL A 334 12.86 8.74 0.70
N VAL A 335 13.82 9.20 -0.11
CA VAL A 335 14.72 8.34 -0.89
C VAL A 335 16.10 8.28 -0.24
N ASP A 336 16.89 7.30 -0.65
CA ASP A 336 18.27 7.11 -0.24
C ASP A 336 19.19 8.22 -0.78
N GLU A 337 20.42 8.23 -0.27
CA GLU A 337 21.42 9.25 -0.59
C GLU A 337 21.84 9.25 -2.07
N LEU A 338 22.05 8.07 -2.64
CA LEU A 338 22.43 7.90 -4.05
C LEU A 338 21.31 8.41 -4.94
N THR A 339 20.08 7.95 -4.73
CA THR A 339 18.93 8.43 -5.52
C THR A 339 18.75 9.94 -5.38
N SER A 340 18.98 10.52 -4.19
CA SER A 340 18.95 11.98 -3.99
C SER A 340 19.97 12.73 -4.85
N ASP A 341 21.18 12.18 -5.05
CA ASP A 341 22.21 12.78 -5.91
C ASP A 341 21.76 12.84 -7.37
N TYR A 342 21.16 11.76 -7.87
CA TYR A 342 20.64 11.72 -9.24
C TYR A 342 19.44 12.66 -9.44
N ILE A 343 18.58 12.84 -8.41
CA ILE A 343 17.49 13.83 -8.46
C ILE A 343 18.04 15.25 -8.56
N ILE A 344 19.00 15.61 -7.70
CA ILE A 344 19.60 16.94 -7.74
C ILE A 344 20.35 17.15 -9.07
N TYR A 345 21.04 16.12 -9.56
CA TYR A 345 21.65 16.18 -10.88
C TYR A 345 20.64 16.42 -12.00
N ALA A 346 19.49 15.73 -11.97
CA ALA A 346 18.43 15.94 -12.94
C ALA A 346 17.92 17.39 -12.93
N ILE A 347 17.67 17.95 -11.74
CA ILE A 347 17.19 19.33 -11.57
C ILE A 347 18.25 20.35 -12.03
N MET A 348 19.50 20.16 -11.62
CA MET A 348 20.55 21.17 -11.79
C MET A 348 21.27 21.11 -13.14
N VAL A 349 21.28 19.95 -13.79
CA VAL A 349 22.03 19.71 -15.04
C VAL A 349 21.10 19.32 -16.17
N ILE A 350 20.27 18.29 -15.99
CA ILE A 350 19.42 17.76 -17.07
C ILE A 350 18.31 18.75 -17.44
N SER A 351 17.59 19.32 -16.48
CA SER A 351 16.50 20.27 -16.76
C SER A 351 16.96 21.50 -17.57
N PRO A 352 18.09 22.17 -17.25
CA PRO A 352 18.66 23.21 -18.12
C PRO A 352 18.97 22.74 -19.54
N ILE A 353 19.49 21.53 -19.72
CA ILE A 353 19.76 20.97 -21.05
C ILE A 353 18.46 20.79 -21.84
N ILE A 354 17.44 20.19 -21.21
CA ILE A 354 16.11 20.01 -21.81
C ILE A 354 15.57 21.35 -22.29
N ARG A 355 15.57 22.38 -21.43
CA ARG A 355 15.07 23.72 -21.76
C ARG A 355 15.78 24.32 -22.96
N THR A 356 17.11 24.22 -22.97
CA THR A 356 17.93 24.77 -24.07
C THR A 356 17.60 24.11 -25.40
N HIS A 357 17.50 22.79 -25.44
CA HIS A 357 17.18 22.07 -26.68
C HIS A 357 15.72 22.20 -27.09
N ASN A 358 14.79 22.22 -26.13
CA ASN A 358 13.38 22.47 -26.42
C ASN A 358 13.18 23.83 -27.09
N HIS A 359 13.81 24.88 -26.55
CA HIS A 359 13.78 26.22 -27.13
C HIS A 359 14.36 26.23 -28.55
N LYS A 360 15.51 25.58 -28.77
CA LYS A 360 16.14 25.49 -30.10
C LYS A 360 15.28 24.74 -31.13
N MET A 361 14.48 23.79 -30.69
CA MET A 361 13.58 23.02 -31.56
C MET A 361 12.19 23.66 -31.71
N ASN A 362 11.87 24.67 -30.91
CA ASN A 362 10.54 25.29 -30.84
C ASN A 362 9.43 24.25 -30.59
N TYR A 363 9.71 23.27 -29.73
CA TYR A 363 8.74 22.26 -29.32
C TYR A 363 7.84 22.82 -28.21
N LEU A 364 6.54 22.57 -28.33
CA LEU A 364 5.52 23.01 -27.39
C LEU A 364 4.95 21.78 -26.66
N MET A 365 4.86 21.88 -25.34
CA MET A 365 4.22 20.86 -24.51
C MET A 365 2.69 20.96 -24.65
N LYS A 366 1.98 19.85 -24.48
CA LYS A 366 0.50 19.89 -24.46
C LYS A 366 -0.02 20.71 -23.28
N ARG A 367 -1.17 21.38 -23.46
CA ARG A 367 -1.88 22.08 -22.37
C ARG A 367 -2.55 21.10 -21.39
N ASP A 368 -3.17 20.04 -21.92
CA ASP A 368 -4.04 19.12 -21.17
C ASP A 368 -3.31 17.92 -20.54
N LEU A 369 -2.01 18.05 -20.22
CA LEU A 369 -1.20 16.98 -19.63
C LEU A 369 -1.84 16.34 -18.41
N LEU A 370 -2.44 17.18 -17.57
CA LEU A 370 -3.05 16.76 -16.31
C LEU A 370 -4.49 16.29 -16.48
N TYR A 371 -5.18 16.72 -17.55
CA TYR A 371 -6.50 16.19 -17.89
C TYR A 371 -6.38 14.73 -18.32
N GLU A 372 -5.44 14.42 -19.23
CA GLU A 372 -5.09 13.04 -19.63
C GLU A 372 -4.69 12.17 -18.42
N ILE A 373 -3.91 12.73 -17.49
CA ILE A 373 -3.49 12.00 -16.28
C ILE A 373 -4.66 11.79 -15.31
N SER A 374 -5.52 12.81 -15.10
CA SER A 374 -6.69 12.73 -14.19
C SER A 374 -7.86 11.90 -14.73
N SER A 375 -7.97 11.73 -16.05
CA SER A 375 -8.97 10.83 -16.64
C SER A 375 -8.56 9.37 -16.51
N ASP A 376 -7.26 9.10 -16.56
CA ASP A 376 -6.70 7.73 -16.54
C ASP A 376 -6.37 7.25 -15.12
N SER A 377 -6.36 8.16 -14.14
CA SER A 377 -6.05 7.86 -12.76
C SER A 377 -6.94 8.68 -11.85
N ASP A 378 -7.52 8.07 -10.81
CA ASP A 378 -8.41 8.71 -9.82
C ASP A 378 -7.76 9.88 -9.02
N LEU A 379 -6.69 10.49 -9.54
CA LEU A 379 -6.02 11.67 -9.02
C LEU A 379 -6.96 12.88 -9.05
N ASN A 380 -7.19 13.44 -7.86
CA ASN A 380 -8.00 14.63 -7.72
C ASN A 380 -7.25 15.84 -8.30
N ARG A 381 -7.91 16.57 -9.20
CA ARG A 381 -7.34 17.76 -9.87
C ARG A 381 -6.91 18.86 -8.90
N ASN A 382 -7.58 18.95 -7.75
CA ASN A 382 -7.24 19.92 -6.72
C ASN A 382 -5.94 19.58 -5.99
N ASP A 383 -5.56 18.30 -5.90
CA ASP A 383 -4.30 17.84 -5.29
C ASP A 383 -3.09 18.01 -6.21
N ILE A 384 -3.32 18.04 -7.52
CA ILE A 384 -2.29 18.29 -8.55
C ILE A 384 -2.01 19.80 -8.69
N GLY A 385 -2.90 20.64 -8.14
CA GLY A 385 -2.72 22.08 -8.16
C GLY A 385 -3.03 22.69 -9.53
N ILE A 386 -4.18 22.31 -10.10
CA ILE A 386 -4.62 22.84 -11.38
C ILE A 386 -5.47 24.06 -11.09
N THR A 387 -4.86 25.24 -11.01
CA THR A 387 -5.61 26.43 -11.38
C THR A 387 -5.75 26.41 -12.90
N PRO A 388 -6.96 26.49 -13.48
CA PRO A 388 -7.12 26.68 -14.92
C PRO A 388 -6.43 27.98 -15.31
N GLN A 389 -5.21 27.90 -15.84
CA GLN A 389 -4.45 29.07 -16.25
C GLN A 389 -4.95 29.52 -17.63
N GLN A 390 -6.17 30.04 -17.67
CA GLN A 390 -6.91 30.38 -18.90
C GLN A 390 -6.27 31.52 -19.72
N ASN A 391 -5.17 32.13 -19.25
CA ASN A 391 -4.55 33.31 -19.84
C ASN A 391 -3.09 33.13 -20.31
N LEU A 392 -2.51 31.93 -20.24
CA LEU A 392 -1.11 31.71 -20.68
C LEU A 392 -1.03 31.23 -22.13
N ASP A 393 -0.04 31.75 -22.85
CA ASP A 393 0.29 31.26 -24.19
C ASP A 393 0.98 29.87 -24.16
N ASP A 394 1.08 29.20 -25.30
CA ASP A 394 1.66 27.85 -25.36
C ASP A 394 3.16 27.80 -24.97
N LYS A 395 3.89 28.90 -25.15
CA LYS A 395 5.31 29.01 -24.80
C LYS A 395 5.49 29.22 -23.30
N GLU A 396 4.63 30.02 -22.69
CA GLU A 396 4.58 30.23 -21.25
C GLU A 396 4.24 28.93 -20.53
N ILE A 397 3.24 28.20 -21.01
CA ILE A 397 2.87 26.88 -20.48
C ILE A 397 4.03 25.88 -20.62
N THR A 398 4.64 25.83 -21.81
CA THR A 398 5.82 24.98 -22.06
C THR A 398 6.95 25.30 -21.08
N SER A 399 7.24 26.59 -20.87
CA SER A 399 8.29 27.02 -19.95
C SER A 399 7.96 26.60 -18.52
N GLN A 400 6.73 26.85 -18.06
CA GLN A 400 6.31 26.41 -16.72
C GLN A 400 6.46 24.91 -16.53
N ILE A 401 6.09 24.08 -17.51
CA ILE A 401 6.21 22.63 -17.41
C ILE A 401 7.68 22.22 -17.27
N LEU A 402 8.56 22.74 -18.14
CA LEU A 402 9.98 22.40 -18.13
C LEU A 402 10.71 22.95 -16.89
N ASP A 403 10.22 24.05 -16.32
CA ASP A 403 10.77 24.69 -15.12
C ASP A 403 10.27 24.06 -13.82
N SER A 404 9.20 23.26 -13.84
CA SER A 404 8.58 22.72 -12.62
C SER A 404 8.59 21.20 -12.52
N TYR A 405 8.34 20.47 -13.61
CA TYR A 405 8.20 19.01 -13.58
C TYR A 405 9.53 18.29 -13.73
N LEU A 406 9.73 17.24 -12.93
CA LEU A 406 10.95 16.42 -12.98
C LEU A 406 11.01 15.52 -14.22
N PHE A 407 9.86 15.01 -14.69
CA PHE A 407 9.78 13.99 -15.74
C PHE A 407 9.15 14.49 -17.04
N ALA A 408 9.61 15.64 -17.53
CA ALA A 408 9.19 16.15 -18.82
C ALA A 408 9.85 15.43 -20.00
N ASP A 409 9.07 15.12 -21.04
CA ASP A 409 9.53 14.54 -22.30
C ASP A 409 9.07 15.41 -23.49
N PRO A 410 9.91 16.36 -23.92
CA PRO A 410 9.60 17.24 -25.05
C PRO A 410 9.37 16.51 -26.38
N ILE A 411 9.92 15.31 -26.58
CA ILE A 411 9.73 14.56 -27.83
C ILE A 411 8.28 14.12 -27.96
N THR A 412 7.71 13.61 -26.86
CA THR A 412 6.30 13.21 -26.82
C THR A 412 5.37 14.37 -26.49
N ARG A 413 5.94 15.57 -26.25
CA ARG A 413 5.23 16.78 -25.80
C ARG A 413 4.42 16.55 -24.53
N ASN A 414 4.86 15.59 -23.71
CA ASN A 414 4.16 15.11 -22.52
C ASN A 414 5.15 14.82 -21.39
N LEU A 415 4.64 14.45 -20.21
CA LEU A 415 5.46 13.83 -19.17
C LEU A 415 5.77 12.38 -19.57
N ILE A 416 6.87 11.81 -19.08
CA ILE A 416 7.32 10.44 -19.43
C ILE A 416 6.16 9.45 -19.32
N GLY A 417 5.87 8.73 -20.41
CA GLY A 417 4.71 7.83 -20.51
C GLY A 417 4.97 6.41 -20.00
N ASN A 418 3.88 5.67 -19.74
CA ASN A 418 3.94 4.34 -19.12
C ASN A 418 4.76 3.35 -19.95
N ILE A 419 4.67 3.43 -21.28
CA ILE A 419 5.40 2.54 -22.19
C ILE A 419 6.92 2.60 -21.94
N LYS A 420 7.48 3.79 -21.71
CA LYS A 420 8.91 3.95 -21.42
C LYS A 420 9.28 3.39 -20.06
N PHE A 421 8.40 3.54 -19.08
CA PHE A 421 8.62 3.03 -17.73
C PHE A 421 8.49 1.49 -17.68
N ASP A 422 7.45 0.95 -18.29
CA ASP A 422 7.19 -0.49 -18.46
C ASP A 422 8.33 -1.20 -19.21
N PHE A 423 9.03 -0.51 -20.12
CA PHE A 423 10.21 -1.04 -20.79
C PHE A 423 11.28 -1.49 -19.79
N LEU A 424 11.48 -0.76 -18.68
CA LEU A 424 12.50 -1.14 -17.69
C LEU A 424 12.16 -2.49 -17.04
N PHE A 425 10.90 -2.75 -16.73
CA PHE A 425 10.47 -4.02 -16.11
C PHE A 425 10.49 -5.22 -17.07
N LYS A 426 10.56 -4.98 -18.38
CA LYS A 426 10.64 -6.03 -19.40
C LYS A 426 12.07 -6.44 -19.74
N HIS A 427 13.05 -5.64 -19.35
CA HIS A 427 14.44 -5.85 -19.73
C HIS A 427 15.41 -5.86 -18.56
N TYR A 428 14.94 -5.53 -17.35
CA TYR A 428 15.77 -5.48 -16.15
C TYR A 428 15.11 -6.18 -14.95
N PRO A 429 15.92 -6.79 -14.08
CA PRO A 429 17.38 -6.82 -14.12
C PRO A 429 17.92 -7.71 -15.25
N SER A 430 19.02 -7.29 -15.84
CA SER A 430 19.57 -7.78 -17.09
C SER A 430 20.18 -9.19 -16.99
N TYR A 431 20.47 -9.63 -15.76
CA TYR A 431 20.96 -10.99 -15.51
C TYR A 431 19.85 -12.04 -15.53
N GLU A 432 18.58 -11.62 -15.40
CA GLU A 432 17.42 -12.51 -15.30
C GLU A 432 16.83 -12.79 -16.70
N LEU A 433 16.26 -13.98 -16.89
CA LEU A 433 15.55 -14.31 -18.13
C LEU A 433 14.24 -13.54 -18.23
N GLU A 434 13.81 -13.16 -19.43
CA GLU A 434 12.59 -12.35 -19.66
C GLU A 434 11.34 -12.99 -19.01
N ASP A 435 11.20 -14.31 -19.10
CA ASP A 435 10.10 -15.06 -18.49
C ASP A 435 10.13 -15.09 -16.95
N LEU A 436 11.24 -14.70 -16.32
CA LEU A 436 11.41 -14.60 -14.87
C LEU A 436 11.24 -13.18 -14.35
N LEU A 437 11.16 -12.18 -15.24
CA LEU A 437 10.95 -10.79 -14.85
C LEU A 437 9.57 -10.55 -14.26
N PHE A 438 9.50 -9.50 -13.44
CA PHE A 438 8.29 -9.05 -12.78
C PHE A 438 7.84 -7.69 -13.30
N ASN A 439 6.56 -7.61 -13.68
CA ASN A 439 5.96 -6.35 -14.10
C ASN A 439 5.77 -5.37 -12.92
N PHE A 440 5.51 -4.11 -13.25
CA PHE A 440 5.30 -3.04 -12.28
C PHE A 440 4.26 -3.38 -11.20
N ARG A 441 3.13 -4.00 -11.57
CA ARG A 441 2.06 -4.36 -10.64
C ARG A 441 2.51 -5.42 -9.63
N ALA A 442 3.24 -6.43 -10.09
CA ALA A 442 3.79 -7.48 -9.24
C ALA A 442 4.81 -6.91 -8.26
N LEU A 443 5.74 -6.06 -8.72
CA LEU A 443 6.72 -5.45 -7.83
C LEU A 443 6.08 -4.46 -6.84
N ARG A 444 5.03 -3.75 -7.25
CA ARG A 444 4.22 -2.92 -6.33
C ARG A 444 3.69 -3.74 -5.18
N GLN A 445 3.08 -4.88 -5.49
CA GLN A 445 2.58 -5.82 -4.49
C GLN A 445 3.69 -6.29 -3.56
N ALA A 446 4.80 -6.77 -4.14
CA ALA A 446 5.91 -7.33 -3.38
C ALA A 446 6.53 -6.31 -2.41
N ILE A 447 6.70 -5.06 -2.83
CA ILE A 447 7.21 -3.99 -1.96
C ILE A 447 6.28 -3.76 -0.76
N ILE A 448 4.96 -3.68 -0.99
CA ILE A 448 3.96 -3.52 0.07
C ILE A 448 4.04 -4.69 1.06
N ASP A 449 4.08 -5.91 0.54
CA ASP A 449 4.07 -7.13 1.35
C ASP A 449 5.36 -7.32 2.13
N ILE A 450 6.52 -7.02 1.54
CA ILE A 450 7.81 -7.03 2.27
C ILE A 450 7.79 -6.00 3.39
N GLN A 451 7.30 -4.78 3.13
CA GLN A 451 7.22 -3.75 4.17
C GLN A 451 6.35 -4.19 5.35
N ARG A 452 5.20 -4.81 5.06
CA ARG A 452 4.30 -5.36 6.09
C ARG A 452 4.92 -6.53 6.85
N TYR A 453 5.61 -7.42 6.13
CA TYR A 453 6.16 -8.65 6.69
C TYR A 453 7.46 -8.43 7.46
N GLN A 454 8.30 -7.47 7.06
CA GLN A 454 9.68 -7.34 7.55
C GLN A 454 9.99 -6.05 8.32
N LEU A 455 9.20 -4.99 8.16
CA LEU A 455 9.39 -3.77 8.94
C LEU A 455 8.52 -3.89 10.20
N GLY A 456 9.16 -4.17 11.34
CA GLY A 456 8.63 -4.02 12.70
C GLY A 456 9.28 -2.80 13.35
N VAL A 457 8.51 -1.87 13.91
CA VAL A 457 9.02 -0.73 14.70
C VAL A 457 8.29 -0.81 16.02
N ASP A 458 9.00 -1.25 17.03
CA ASP A 458 8.47 -1.45 18.39
C ASP A 458 8.35 -0.13 19.18
N ASP A 459 8.83 0.99 18.64
CA ASP A 459 9.18 2.14 19.49
C ASP A 459 8.30 3.39 19.36
N ALA A 460 7.07 3.27 18.85
CA ALA A 460 6.19 4.43 18.76
C ALA A 460 4.68 4.13 18.65
N ASP A 461 4.08 3.20 19.41
CA ASP A 461 2.63 2.92 19.36
C ASP A 461 2.04 2.65 17.93
N MET A 462 2.90 2.51 16.92
CA MET A 462 2.56 2.62 15.50
C MET A 462 2.57 1.23 14.89
N ARG A 463 1.39 0.67 14.70
CA ARG A 463 1.24 -0.60 13.98
C ARG A 463 1.57 -0.37 12.50
N ILE A 464 2.68 -0.96 12.04
CA ILE A 464 3.22 -0.74 10.68
C ILE A 464 2.29 -1.23 9.59
N ASN A 465 1.54 -2.32 9.82
CA ASN A 465 0.60 -2.84 8.81
C ASN A 465 -0.46 -1.80 8.39
N PRO A 466 -1.20 -1.17 9.33
CA PRO A 466 -2.05 -0.02 9.01
C PRO A 466 -1.32 1.18 8.38
N ALA A 467 -0.10 1.50 8.80
CA ALA A 467 0.65 2.65 8.28
C ALA A 467 1.15 2.41 6.83
N VAL A 468 1.61 1.20 6.51
CA VAL A 468 2.00 0.79 5.15
C VAL A 468 0.77 0.69 4.25
N ALA A 469 -0.35 0.15 4.74
CA ALA A 469 -1.64 0.17 4.07
C ALA A 469 -2.07 1.59 3.66
N LYS A 470 -2.08 2.52 4.62
CA LYS A 470 -2.44 3.93 4.37
C LYS A 470 -1.45 4.62 3.42
N ARG A 471 -0.13 4.38 3.58
CA ARG A 471 0.93 4.86 2.66
C ARG A 471 0.76 4.30 1.23
N SER A 472 0.12 3.14 1.11
CA SER A 472 -0.13 2.49 -0.17
C SER A 472 -1.31 3.05 -0.93
N GLY A 473 -2.09 3.93 -0.27
CA GLY A 473 -3.26 4.57 -0.86
C GLY A 473 -4.41 3.60 -1.12
N HIS A 474 -4.38 2.42 -0.50
CA HIS A 474 -5.48 1.48 -0.62
C HIS A 474 -6.67 1.95 0.20
N SER A 475 -7.86 1.63 -0.31
CA SER A 475 -9.06 1.69 0.51
C SER A 475 -8.98 0.60 1.57
N LEU A 476 -9.64 0.84 2.70
CA LEU A 476 -9.77 -0.13 3.78
C LEU A 476 -10.21 -1.52 3.27
N LEU A 477 -11.15 -1.53 2.32
CA LEU A 477 -11.68 -2.73 1.69
C LEU A 477 -10.63 -3.46 0.85
N THR A 478 -9.83 -2.72 0.07
CA THR A 478 -8.74 -3.25 -0.76
C THR A 478 -7.64 -3.87 0.10
N ASP A 479 -7.35 -3.28 1.26
CA ASP A 479 -6.35 -3.80 2.20
C ASP A 479 -6.80 -5.08 2.90
N ILE A 480 -8.07 -5.19 3.25
CA ILE A 480 -8.63 -6.41 3.84
C ILE A 480 -8.67 -7.52 2.77
N GLN A 481 -9.16 -7.21 1.57
CA GLN A 481 -9.37 -8.19 0.49
C GLN A 481 -8.07 -8.75 -0.09
N ASN A 482 -7.05 -7.91 -0.28
CA ASN A 482 -5.83 -8.32 -0.98
C ASN A 482 -4.69 -8.70 -0.04
N TYR A 483 -4.77 -8.33 1.25
CA TYR A 483 -3.63 -8.43 2.17
C TYR A 483 -3.99 -8.84 3.60
N GLY A 484 -5.26 -9.12 3.91
CA GLY A 484 -5.69 -9.64 5.22
C GLY A 484 -5.42 -8.70 6.41
N GLY A 485 -5.42 -7.38 6.21
CA GLY A 485 -5.06 -6.41 7.26
C GLY A 485 -5.96 -6.44 8.50
N ILE A 486 -5.36 -6.42 9.69
CA ILE A 486 -6.08 -6.29 10.98
C ILE A 486 -6.37 -4.80 11.25
N LEU A 487 -7.66 -4.47 11.37
CA LEU A 487 -8.25 -3.12 11.48
C LEU A 487 -7.87 -2.31 12.72
N THR A 488 -7.16 -2.91 13.66
CA THR A 488 -6.89 -2.26 14.93
C THR A 488 -5.69 -1.32 14.81
N GLY A 489 -5.90 -0.10 14.28
CA GLY A 489 -4.93 1.01 14.40
C GLY A 489 -5.30 2.34 13.78
N MET A 490 -6.33 2.45 12.93
CA MET A 490 -6.48 3.64 12.05
C MET A 490 -7.16 4.87 12.65
N GLU A 491 -7.83 4.76 13.79
CA GLU A 491 -8.45 5.90 14.48
C GLU A 491 -7.47 6.53 15.47
N GLY A 492 -7.02 7.77 15.19
CA GLY A 492 -6.20 8.55 16.12
C GLY A 492 -4.94 9.21 15.56
N TYR A 493 -4.62 9.03 14.27
CA TYR A 493 -3.43 9.65 13.67
C TYR A 493 -3.67 11.14 13.38
N ASN A 494 -2.95 12.00 14.09
CA ASN A 494 -2.81 13.42 13.72
C ASN A 494 -1.85 13.55 12.53
N ASN A 495 -2.02 14.58 11.70
CA ASN A 495 -1.20 14.82 10.50
C ASN A 495 0.33 14.86 10.79
N ASN A 496 0.75 15.34 11.96
CA ASN A 496 2.17 15.39 12.34
C ASN A 496 2.78 14.00 12.63
N THR A 497 1.99 13.05 13.15
CA THR A 497 2.45 11.67 13.40
C THR A 497 2.63 10.88 12.09
N GLU A 498 1.89 11.22 11.05
CA GLU A 498 1.94 10.53 9.75
C GLU A 498 3.15 10.92 8.91
N TYR A 499 3.56 12.20 8.98
CA TYR A 499 4.80 12.66 8.35
C TYR A 499 6.01 11.89 8.91
N ASN A 500 6.12 11.81 10.25
CA ASN A 500 7.20 11.08 10.92
C ASN A 500 7.13 9.58 10.59
N GLY A 501 5.94 8.97 10.62
CA GLY A 501 5.74 7.57 10.26
C GLY A 501 6.18 7.25 8.82
N GLY A 502 5.82 8.10 7.85
CA GLY A 502 6.24 7.95 6.45
C GLY A 502 7.75 8.04 6.27
N TYR A 503 8.41 8.99 6.95
CA TYR A 503 9.86 9.10 7.00
C TYR A 503 10.52 7.83 7.57
N PHE A 504 10.08 7.35 8.72
CA PHE A 504 10.66 6.17 9.38
C PHE A 504 10.47 4.88 8.57
N ILE A 505 9.29 4.68 7.96
CA ILE A 505 9.06 3.53 7.07
C ILE A 505 9.99 3.60 5.86
N SER A 506 10.17 4.79 5.26
CA SER A 506 11.09 4.99 4.15
C SER A 506 12.53 4.63 4.53
N LYS A 507 13.01 5.13 5.67
CA LYS A 507 14.38 4.87 6.13
C LYS A 507 14.60 3.40 6.50
N SER A 508 13.61 2.78 7.13
CA SER A 508 13.66 1.35 7.47
C SER A 508 13.67 0.49 6.21
N TRP A 509 12.89 0.86 5.19
CA TRP A 509 12.92 0.23 3.87
C TRP A 509 14.27 0.37 3.18
N ILE A 510 14.81 1.59 3.09
CA ILE A 510 16.14 1.88 2.52
C ILE A 510 17.20 1.02 3.19
N LYS A 511 17.15 0.92 4.53
CA LYS A 511 18.06 0.09 5.33
C LYS A 511 17.87 -1.41 5.06
N LEU A 512 16.63 -1.89 4.94
CA LEU A 512 16.31 -3.29 4.65
C LEU A 512 16.89 -3.75 3.31
N LEU A 513 16.84 -2.88 2.30
CA LEU A 513 17.43 -3.12 0.98
C LEU A 513 18.94 -2.84 0.92
N GLY A 514 19.51 -2.13 1.90
CA GLY A 514 20.92 -1.75 1.90
C GLY A 514 21.27 -0.68 0.85
N LEU A 515 20.34 0.23 0.53
CA LEU A 515 20.55 1.29 -0.46
C LEU A 515 21.30 2.50 0.16
N GLY A 516 22.16 3.17 -0.64
CA GLY A 516 22.91 4.38 -0.27
C GLY A 516 24.44 4.27 -0.41
N TYR A 517 25.16 5.34 -0.06
CA TYR A 517 26.64 5.34 0.01
C TYR A 517 27.06 4.97 1.44
N GLU A 518 27.44 3.71 1.64
CA GLU A 518 27.82 3.13 2.94
C GLU A 518 26.71 3.16 4.01
N VAL A 519 26.38 1.97 4.53
CA VAL A 519 25.57 1.77 5.73
C VAL A 519 26.37 2.29 6.94
N SER A 520 26.55 3.60 7.08
CA SER A 520 27.34 4.21 8.14
C SER A 520 26.44 4.79 9.24
N LYS A 521 26.46 4.08 10.38
CA LYS A 521 26.18 4.56 11.74
C LYS A 521 24.83 5.26 11.99
N PHE A 522 23.73 4.56 11.71
CA PHE A 522 22.60 4.60 12.64
C PHE A 522 22.71 3.35 13.51
N ASP A 523 23.20 3.52 14.75
CA ASP A 523 23.21 2.48 15.77
C ASP A 523 21.74 2.08 16.03
N PRO A 524 21.30 0.88 15.62
CA PRO A 524 19.91 0.47 15.78
C PRO A 524 19.72 0.08 17.24
N LYS A 525 19.44 1.05 18.10
CA LYS A 525 18.93 0.71 19.42
C LYS A 525 17.46 0.27 19.39
N ASP A 526 16.69 0.64 18.36
CA ASP A 526 15.22 0.54 18.47
C ASP A 526 14.49 -0.14 17.31
N VAL A 527 15.17 -0.95 16.48
CA VAL A 527 14.47 -1.82 15.50
C VAL A 527 14.61 -3.27 15.91
N LYS A 528 13.80 -3.68 16.89
CA LYS A 528 13.57 -5.10 17.16
C LYS A 528 12.82 -5.70 15.97
N LEU A 529 13.44 -6.68 15.32
CA LEU A 529 12.75 -7.60 14.43
C LEU A 529 11.76 -8.39 15.28
N SER A 530 10.48 -8.02 15.25
CA SER A 530 9.43 -8.71 16.00
C SER A 530 9.31 -10.16 15.50
N LYS A 531 9.70 -11.11 16.34
CA LYS A 531 9.39 -12.55 16.16
C LYS A 531 8.04 -12.95 16.75
N GLU A 532 7.27 -12.00 17.27
CA GLU A 532 6.04 -12.28 17.99
C GLU A 532 4.81 -12.08 17.08
N ARG A 533 3.99 -13.14 17.00
CA ARG A 533 2.66 -13.08 16.42
C ARG A 533 1.80 -12.15 17.29
N PRO A 534 0.99 -11.25 16.72
CA PRO A 534 0.12 -10.39 17.50
C PRO A 534 -0.92 -11.22 18.26
N GLU A 535 -0.99 -11.01 19.57
CA GLU A 535 -2.04 -11.56 20.44
C GLU A 535 -3.39 -10.91 20.15
N PHE A 536 -4.43 -11.73 20.12
CA PHE A 536 -5.81 -11.38 19.78
C PHE A 536 -6.65 -11.31 21.06
N GLN A 537 -7.39 -10.21 21.29
CA GLN A 537 -8.43 -10.13 22.34
C GLN A 537 -9.70 -9.45 21.83
N VAL A 538 -10.84 -9.88 22.39
CA VAL A 538 -12.22 -9.84 21.88
C VAL A 538 -13.07 -8.82 22.66
N SER A 539 -13.72 -7.84 22.00
CA SER A 539 -14.84 -7.06 22.59
C SER A 539 -15.72 -6.32 21.56
N GLY A 540 -17.00 -6.71 21.44
CA GLY A 540 -18.08 -5.94 20.82
C GLY A 540 -19.44 -6.39 21.37
N ASP A 541 -20.26 -5.46 21.88
CA ASP A 541 -21.59 -5.73 22.45
C ASP A 541 -22.59 -6.14 21.37
N MET A 542 -23.17 -7.32 21.56
CA MET A 542 -24.14 -7.98 20.69
C MET A 542 -25.42 -7.17 20.45
N ASN A 543 -25.78 -6.24 21.34
CA ASN A 543 -27.01 -5.43 21.21
C ASN A 543 -26.91 -4.36 20.11
N GLY A 544 -25.72 -3.81 19.88
CA GLY A 544 -25.47 -2.87 18.78
C GLY A 544 -25.57 -3.55 17.41
N ILE A 545 -25.27 -4.85 17.40
CA ILE A 545 -25.23 -5.69 16.21
C ILE A 545 -26.65 -6.10 15.74
N LEU A 546 -27.57 -6.30 16.68
CA LEU A 546 -28.94 -6.73 16.34
C LEU A 546 -29.88 -5.57 16.07
N SER A 547 -29.63 -4.41 16.69
CA SER A 547 -30.36 -3.16 16.44
C SER A 547 -30.36 -2.73 14.97
N LYS A 548 -29.30 -3.08 14.21
CA LYS A 548 -29.14 -2.72 12.81
C LYS A 548 -29.59 -3.83 11.86
N GLY A 549 -29.41 -5.10 12.21
CA GLY A 549 -30.05 -6.22 11.53
C GLY A 549 -31.58 -6.12 11.46
N CYS A 550 -32.24 -5.73 12.56
CA CYS A 550 -33.70 -5.50 12.59
C CYS A 550 -34.15 -4.35 11.67
N LYS A 551 -33.31 -3.32 11.46
CA LYS A 551 -33.61 -2.22 10.52
C LYS A 551 -33.57 -2.63 9.05
N ILE A 552 -32.88 -3.72 8.71
CA ILE A 552 -32.66 -4.15 7.33
C ILE A 552 -33.72 -5.17 6.88
N TYR A 553 -34.20 -6.02 7.78
CA TYR A 553 -35.15 -7.08 7.44
C TYR A 553 -36.61 -6.79 7.82
N GLY A 554 -36.86 -5.81 8.70
CA GLY A 554 -38.20 -5.48 9.19
C GLY A 554 -38.77 -6.60 10.06
N ASP A 555 -39.06 -6.27 11.33
CA ASP A 555 -39.62 -7.11 12.39
C ASP A 555 -39.36 -8.63 12.34
#